data_AF-A0A927JB28-F1
#
_entry.id   AF-A0A927JB28-F1
#
_cell.length_a   1.000
_cell.length_b   1.000
_cell.length_c   1.000
_cell.angle_alpha   90.00
_cell.angle_beta   90.00
_cell.angle_gamma   90.00
#
_symmetry.space_group_name_H-M   'P 1'
#
loop_
_entity.id
_entity.type
_entity.pdbx_description
1 polymer ?
#
loop_
_entity_poly.entity_id
_entity_poly.type
_entity_poly.pdbx_seq_one_letter_code
_entity_poly.pdbx_strand_id
1 'polypeptide(L)'
;MTRFARLGMYQQPELSPLDRGINGYEITHLDCYDIPAIDLTEHDVLIVQSTIDQDHLARHRSSIRQFLEAGGVLIYGGHLHRDWLPGAAPFVPVAKPSLAAYRIAEVADHPVFAGISAEDLCFRRGVAGFFARGQHAPPDGAEVLARLSGGEAVTYIDRVTTPGTILLQATCDLVGYGDGLEGPVARLTTQVLDWAAAEAREQRRPRQPGLAAVHSGSSILHRALTTGKYAQHLDGGLIYLPDLATADLSRYRGIILPERMHPGLIADAAPNLLRFLDSGGTLVAFSGGEPLPGFLPGVTWQHRPTNYWWWREPGASLGLWSPEPEHSLFDHVGIRDCTWHYHGVLEPPEGAQALVALPTGEALLYIDTVSTAGTLIVSTLDPLSHFGGYFMPATERFLDGFIPWLAQHTTTAGAPA
;
A
#
# COMPACT_ATOMS: atom_id res chain seq x y z
N MET A 1 -15.38 -21.76 2.70
CA MET A 1 -16.26 -21.11 1.70
C MET A 1 -16.24 -19.61 2.00
N THR A 2 -16.14 -18.75 0.99
CA THR A 2 -16.11 -17.29 1.17
C THR A 2 -17.45 -16.80 1.70
N ARG A 3 -17.46 -16.01 2.78
CA ARG A 3 -18.67 -15.50 3.45
C ARG A 3 -19.02 -14.12 2.89
N PHE A 4 -20.12 -14.01 2.15
CA PHE A 4 -20.59 -12.74 1.62
C PHE A 4 -21.59 -12.10 2.57
N ALA A 5 -21.51 -10.77 2.72
CA ALA A 5 -22.56 -9.94 3.30
C ALA A 5 -23.06 -8.90 2.30
N ARG A 6 -24.36 -8.63 2.31
CA ARG A 6 -24.98 -7.52 1.59
C ARG A 6 -25.61 -6.55 2.58
N LEU A 7 -25.12 -5.31 2.57
CA LEU A 7 -25.51 -4.25 3.49
C LEU A 7 -26.54 -3.34 2.82
N GLY A 8 -27.75 -3.30 3.39
CA GLY A 8 -28.90 -2.52 2.91
C GLY A 8 -29.60 -1.75 4.03
N MET A 9 -30.60 -0.93 3.70
CA MET A 9 -31.38 -0.17 4.71
C MET A 9 -32.56 -0.94 5.30
N TYR A 10 -32.91 -2.08 4.72
CA TYR A 10 -34.01 -2.94 5.12
C TYR A 10 -33.83 -4.30 4.45
N GLN A 11 -34.36 -5.36 5.08
CA GLN A 11 -34.48 -6.64 4.41
C GLN A 11 -35.47 -6.51 3.24
N GLN A 12 -34.99 -6.70 2.02
CA GLN A 12 -35.88 -6.81 0.87
C GLN A 12 -36.55 -8.19 0.91
N PRO A 13 -37.86 -8.31 0.58
CA PRO A 13 -38.41 -9.62 0.24
C PRO A 13 -37.59 -10.22 -0.91
N GLU A 14 -37.40 -11.55 -0.94
CA GLU A 14 -36.62 -12.25 -1.97
C GLU A 14 -37.11 -11.95 -3.39
N LEU A 15 -36.57 -10.90 -4.02
CA LEU A 15 -37.03 -10.38 -5.31
C LEU A 15 -35.94 -10.46 -6.38
N SER A 16 -34.66 -10.43 -5.99
CA SER A 16 -33.52 -10.64 -6.88
C SER A 16 -32.96 -12.06 -6.71
N PRO A 17 -32.39 -12.67 -7.77
CA PRO A 17 -31.61 -13.89 -7.64
C PRO A 17 -30.48 -13.77 -6.59
N LEU A 18 -29.95 -12.57 -6.34
CA LEU A 18 -28.98 -12.30 -5.27
C LEU A 18 -29.53 -12.65 -3.89
N ASP A 19 -30.84 -12.48 -3.67
CA ASP A 19 -31.49 -12.72 -2.37
C ASP A 19 -31.67 -14.22 -2.08
N ARG A 20 -31.46 -15.10 -3.08
CA ARG A 20 -31.50 -16.57 -2.95
C ARG A 20 -30.11 -17.21 -2.96
N GLY A 21 -29.07 -16.39 -2.98
CA GLY A 21 -27.71 -16.82 -3.31
C GLY A 21 -27.51 -16.95 -4.82
N ILE A 22 -26.35 -16.49 -5.31
CA ILE A 22 -25.94 -16.60 -6.71
C ILE A 22 -24.64 -17.38 -6.80
N ASN A 23 -24.53 -18.20 -7.85
CA ASN A 23 -23.31 -18.94 -8.20
C ASN A 23 -22.77 -19.84 -7.07
N GLY A 24 -23.66 -20.37 -6.24
CA GLY A 24 -23.28 -21.21 -5.10
C GLY A 24 -22.74 -20.44 -3.90
N TYR A 25 -22.77 -19.11 -3.89
CA TYR A 25 -22.48 -18.30 -2.71
C TYR A 25 -23.75 -17.99 -1.91
N GLU A 26 -23.69 -18.24 -0.61
CA GLU A 26 -24.68 -17.76 0.34
C GLU A 26 -24.34 -16.32 0.72
N ILE A 27 -25.35 -15.43 0.70
CA ILE A 27 -25.18 -14.00 0.99
C ILE A 27 -25.97 -13.67 2.25
N THR A 28 -25.27 -13.23 3.28
CA THR A 28 -25.89 -12.77 4.53
C THR A 28 -26.43 -11.35 4.33
N HIS A 29 -27.71 -11.13 4.61
CA HIS A 29 -28.34 -9.81 4.51
C HIS A 29 -28.25 -9.07 5.84
N LEU A 30 -27.60 -7.90 5.81
CA LEU A 30 -27.40 -7.06 6.98
C LEU A 30 -28.17 -5.75 6.82
N ASP A 31 -28.86 -5.34 7.88
CA ASP A 31 -29.41 -4.00 7.99
C ASP A 31 -28.29 -3.04 8.42
N CYS A 32 -28.10 -1.94 7.70
CA CYS A 32 -27.06 -0.97 8.01
C CYS A 32 -27.26 -0.30 9.37
N TYR A 33 -28.49 -0.23 9.87
CA TYR A 33 -28.77 0.35 11.18
C TYR A 33 -28.33 -0.57 12.35
N ASP A 34 -28.03 -1.84 12.07
CA ASP A 34 -27.52 -2.81 13.04
C ASP A 34 -25.99 -2.85 13.09
N ILE A 35 -25.26 -2.10 12.24
CA ILE A 35 -23.78 -2.03 12.24
C ILE A 35 -23.18 -1.81 13.64
N PRO A 36 -23.75 -1.00 14.55
CA PRO A 36 -23.21 -0.84 15.90
C PRO A 36 -23.14 -2.14 16.72
N ALA A 37 -23.93 -3.15 16.34
CA ALA A 37 -24.04 -4.43 17.02
C ALA A 37 -23.48 -5.62 16.20
N ILE A 38 -23.05 -5.40 14.96
CA ILE A 38 -22.54 -6.44 14.06
C ILE A 38 -21.03 -6.34 13.91
N ASP A 39 -20.34 -7.47 14.03
CA ASP A 39 -18.94 -7.57 13.62
C ASP A 39 -18.84 -7.88 12.12
N LEU A 40 -18.51 -6.86 11.33
CA LEU A 40 -18.36 -7.01 9.88
C LEU A 40 -17.20 -7.94 9.50
N THR A 41 -16.21 -8.15 10.37
CA THR A 41 -15.06 -9.03 10.12
C THR A 41 -15.42 -10.53 10.12
N GLU A 42 -16.65 -10.87 10.53
CA GLU A 42 -17.25 -12.18 10.31
C GLU A 42 -17.55 -12.48 8.83
N HIS A 43 -17.31 -11.54 7.93
CA HIS A 43 -17.51 -11.70 6.50
C HIS A 43 -16.18 -11.55 5.76
N ASP A 44 -16.12 -12.10 4.55
CA ASP A 44 -14.98 -11.98 3.63
C ASP A 44 -15.18 -10.80 2.68
N VAL A 45 -16.42 -10.65 2.21
CA VAL A 45 -16.81 -9.69 1.19
C VAL A 45 -18.04 -8.93 1.67
N LEU A 46 -18.00 -7.60 1.59
CA LEU A 46 -19.10 -6.71 1.94
C LEU A 46 -19.60 -5.98 0.69
N ILE A 47 -20.82 -6.27 0.27
CA ILE A 47 -21.51 -5.60 -0.84
C ILE A 47 -22.41 -4.51 -0.26
N VAL A 48 -22.10 -3.24 -0.53
CA VAL A 48 -22.87 -2.10 -0.04
C VAL A 48 -23.83 -1.61 -1.13
N GLN A 49 -25.12 -1.56 -0.83
CA GLN A 49 -26.14 -1.13 -1.80
C GLN A 49 -26.01 0.35 -2.17
N SER A 50 -26.38 0.68 -3.41
CA SER A 50 -26.30 2.03 -3.97
C SER A 50 -27.18 3.08 -3.26
N THR A 51 -28.22 2.62 -2.57
CA THR A 51 -29.22 3.47 -1.89
C THR A 51 -29.02 3.53 -0.37
N ILE A 52 -27.88 3.04 0.13
CA ILE A 52 -27.58 2.97 1.56
C ILE A 52 -27.64 4.36 2.25
N ASP A 53 -27.99 4.38 3.54
CA ASP A 53 -27.88 5.59 4.36
C ASP A 53 -26.40 5.89 4.64
N GLN A 54 -25.83 6.77 3.83
CA GLN A 54 -24.42 7.17 3.96
C GLN A 54 -24.18 8.11 5.14
N ASP A 55 -25.19 8.79 5.68
CA ASP A 55 -25.07 9.56 6.93
C ASP A 55 -24.89 8.61 8.11
N HIS A 56 -25.62 7.50 8.15
CA HIS A 56 -25.45 6.45 9.13
C HIS A 56 -24.07 5.77 8.99
N LEU A 57 -23.67 5.37 7.77
CA LEU A 57 -22.34 4.81 7.54
C LEU A 57 -21.22 5.77 7.95
N ALA A 58 -21.36 7.07 7.71
CA ALA A 58 -20.35 8.05 8.12
C ALA A 58 -20.20 8.17 9.65
N ARG A 59 -21.28 7.98 10.40
CA ARG A 59 -21.24 7.91 11.87
C ARG A 59 -20.56 6.64 12.38
N HIS A 60 -20.70 5.54 11.65
CA HIS A 60 -20.14 4.22 11.99
C HIS A 60 -18.97 3.82 11.09
N ARG A 61 -18.28 4.80 10.49
CA ARG A 61 -17.19 4.56 9.53
C ARG A 61 -16.02 3.77 10.11
N SER A 62 -15.88 3.76 11.44
CA SER A 62 -14.88 2.92 12.13
C SER A 62 -15.12 1.43 11.90
N SER A 63 -16.37 0.97 11.79
CA SER A 63 -16.69 -0.44 11.52
C SER A 63 -16.32 -0.83 10.08
N ILE A 64 -16.59 0.05 9.11
CA ILE A 64 -16.15 -0.13 7.71
C ILE A 64 -14.62 -0.14 7.63
N ARG A 65 -13.96 0.80 8.32
CA ARG A 65 -12.51 0.83 8.40
C ARG A 65 -11.97 -0.46 9.00
N GLN A 66 -12.49 -0.92 10.14
CA GLN A 66 -12.06 -2.16 10.78
C GLN A 66 -12.16 -3.37 9.85
N PHE A 67 -13.27 -3.49 9.10
CA PHE A 67 -13.44 -4.53 8.08
C PHE A 67 -12.33 -4.49 7.01
N LEU A 68 -12.00 -3.31 6.51
CA LEU A 68 -10.93 -3.12 5.52
C LEU A 68 -9.53 -3.34 6.12
N GLU A 69 -9.25 -2.87 7.33
CA GLU A 69 -7.98 -3.13 8.02
C GLU A 69 -7.77 -4.64 8.29
N ALA A 70 -8.85 -5.40 8.43
CA ALA A 70 -8.80 -6.86 8.57
C ALA A 70 -8.62 -7.62 7.24
N GLY A 71 -8.39 -6.93 6.12
CA GLY A 71 -8.21 -7.54 4.80
C GLY A 71 -9.50 -7.89 4.06
N GLY A 72 -10.64 -7.32 4.48
CA GLY A 72 -11.93 -7.53 3.82
C GLY A 72 -11.98 -6.95 2.40
N VAL A 73 -12.85 -7.51 1.56
CA VAL A 73 -13.14 -6.98 0.21
C VAL A 73 -14.47 -6.23 0.23
N LEU A 74 -14.46 -4.93 -0.05
CA LEU A 74 -15.67 -4.09 -0.10
C LEU A 74 -16.04 -3.77 -1.55
N ILE A 75 -17.30 -3.96 -1.91
CA ILE A 75 -17.85 -3.57 -3.21
C ILE A 75 -18.90 -2.49 -2.97
N TYR A 76 -18.73 -1.31 -3.57
CA TYR A 76 -19.73 -0.25 -3.52
C TYR A 76 -19.96 0.34 -4.90
N GLY A 77 -21.22 0.36 -5.32
CA GLY A 77 -21.66 0.94 -6.56
C GLY A 77 -22.69 2.03 -6.32
N GLY A 78 -22.35 3.30 -6.49
CA GLY A 78 -23.27 4.40 -6.19
C GLY A 78 -22.62 5.77 -6.11
N HIS A 79 -23.45 6.78 -5.90
CA HIS A 79 -22.99 8.16 -5.73
C HIS A 79 -22.54 8.37 -4.27
N LEU A 80 -21.26 8.14 -3.98
CA LEU A 80 -20.64 8.52 -2.71
C LEU A 80 -20.80 10.02 -2.43
N HIS A 81 -21.45 10.38 -1.33
CA HIS A 81 -21.66 11.78 -0.92
C HIS A 81 -21.26 12.05 0.54
N ARG A 82 -20.80 11.01 1.26
CA ARG A 82 -20.24 11.12 2.61
C ARG A 82 -18.93 10.36 2.73
N ASP A 83 -18.10 10.83 3.66
CA ASP A 83 -16.79 10.26 3.99
C ASP A 83 -16.93 9.06 4.94
N TRP A 84 -17.36 7.92 4.39
CA TRP A 84 -17.41 6.64 5.10
C TRP A 84 -16.54 5.56 4.46
N LEU A 85 -16.16 5.73 3.19
CA LEU A 85 -15.33 4.79 2.44
C LEU A 85 -13.90 5.35 2.32
N PRO A 86 -12.89 4.72 2.95
CA PRO A 86 -11.51 5.19 2.87
C PRO A 86 -11.02 5.36 1.42
N GLY A 87 -10.28 6.44 1.14
CA GLY A 87 -9.59 6.66 -0.14
C GLY A 87 -10.47 7.13 -1.30
N ALA A 88 -11.77 6.89 -1.23
CA ALA A 88 -12.70 7.26 -2.29
C ALA A 88 -13.07 8.76 -2.23
N ALA A 89 -12.89 9.46 -3.35
CA ALA A 89 -13.37 10.83 -3.51
C ALA A 89 -14.90 10.91 -3.66
N PRO A 90 -15.54 12.03 -3.31
CA PRO A 90 -16.97 12.24 -3.56
C PRO A 90 -17.35 12.13 -5.05
N PHE A 91 -18.60 11.77 -5.32
CA PHE A 91 -19.13 11.67 -6.68
C PHE A 91 -19.10 13.01 -7.40
N VAL A 92 -18.57 13.00 -8.62
CA VAL A 92 -18.61 14.14 -9.54
C VAL A 92 -19.36 13.73 -10.81
N PRO A 93 -20.53 14.33 -11.12
CA PRO A 93 -21.25 14.04 -12.36
C PRO A 93 -20.47 14.54 -13.58
N VAL A 94 -20.74 13.95 -14.73
CA VAL A 94 -20.25 14.48 -16.02
C VAL A 94 -20.74 15.92 -16.20
N ALA A 95 -19.81 16.86 -16.44
CA ALA A 95 -20.12 18.29 -16.48
C ALA A 95 -21.08 18.68 -17.62
N LYS A 96 -21.05 17.97 -18.76
CA LYS A 96 -21.92 18.19 -19.92
C LYS A 96 -22.61 16.88 -20.33
N PRO A 97 -23.74 16.53 -19.67
CA PRO A 97 -24.50 15.32 -19.98
C PRO A 97 -24.87 15.22 -21.46
N SER A 98 -24.52 14.10 -22.09
CA SER A 98 -24.93 13.76 -23.44
C SER A 98 -24.78 12.26 -23.66
N LEU A 99 -25.41 11.74 -24.73
CA LEU A 99 -25.20 10.35 -25.13
C LEU A 99 -23.71 10.04 -25.33
N ALA A 100 -22.99 10.93 -26.03
CA ALA A 100 -21.56 10.77 -26.28
C ALA A 100 -20.76 10.76 -24.96
N ALA A 101 -21.11 11.61 -24.00
CA ALA A 101 -20.40 11.68 -22.73
C ALA A 101 -20.67 10.49 -21.80
N TYR A 102 -21.80 9.80 -21.94
CA TYR A 102 -22.14 8.59 -21.16
C TYR A 102 -21.62 7.28 -21.77
N ARG A 103 -20.99 7.32 -22.94
CA ARG A 103 -20.37 6.13 -23.51
C ARG A 103 -19.14 5.72 -22.73
N ILE A 104 -19.03 4.43 -22.48
CA ILE A 104 -17.83 3.79 -21.98
C ILE A 104 -16.87 3.68 -23.17
N ALA A 105 -15.65 4.19 -22.99
CA ALA A 105 -14.63 4.21 -24.04
C ALA A 105 -13.59 3.12 -23.82
N GLU A 106 -13.30 2.81 -22.56
CA GLU A 106 -12.25 1.86 -22.18
C GLU A 106 -12.77 0.89 -21.13
N VAL A 107 -12.40 -0.37 -21.31
CA VAL A 107 -12.60 -1.47 -20.35
C VAL A 107 -11.29 -2.25 -20.32
N ALA A 108 -10.75 -2.44 -19.12
CA ALA A 108 -9.51 -3.18 -18.91
C ALA A 108 -9.70 -4.69 -19.12
N ASP A 109 -8.62 -5.38 -19.51
CA ASP A 109 -8.58 -6.84 -19.53
C ASP A 109 -8.51 -7.37 -18.10
N HIS A 110 -9.69 -7.56 -17.49
CA HIS A 110 -9.83 -7.95 -16.08
C HIS A 110 -10.98 -8.96 -15.92
N PRO A 111 -10.89 -9.96 -15.01
CA PRO A 111 -11.93 -10.98 -14.82
C PRO A 111 -13.34 -10.44 -14.62
N VAL A 112 -13.47 -9.28 -13.96
CA VAL A 112 -14.77 -8.58 -13.76
C VAL A 112 -15.48 -8.29 -15.08
N PHE A 113 -14.75 -7.96 -16.15
CA PHE A 113 -15.29 -7.62 -17.46
C PHE A 113 -14.92 -8.62 -18.56
N ALA A 114 -14.52 -9.84 -18.19
CA ALA A 114 -14.11 -10.86 -19.16
C ALA A 114 -15.19 -11.08 -20.24
N GLY A 115 -14.83 -10.79 -21.50
CA GLY A 115 -15.73 -10.89 -22.64
C GLY A 115 -16.91 -9.89 -22.63
N ILE A 116 -16.85 -8.80 -21.88
CA ILE A 116 -17.78 -7.67 -21.90
C ILE A 116 -17.05 -6.47 -22.52
N SER A 117 -17.57 -5.96 -23.64
CA SER A 117 -16.99 -4.80 -24.31
C SER A 117 -17.47 -3.48 -23.69
N ALA A 118 -16.78 -2.38 -24.01
CA ALA A 118 -17.23 -1.04 -23.64
C ALA A 118 -18.65 -0.74 -24.17
N GLU A 119 -18.97 -1.18 -25.39
CA GLU A 119 -20.29 -0.96 -26.01
C GLU A 119 -21.41 -1.72 -25.29
N ASP A 120 -21.12 -2.92 -24.77
CA ASP A 120 -22.08 -3.70 -23.99
C ASP A 120 -22.52 -2.95 -22.72
N LEU A 121 -21.65 -2.12 -22.15
CA LEU A 121 -21.91 -1.34 -20.93
C LEU A 121 -22.60 0.00 -21.20
N CYS A 122 -22.54 0.51 -22.44
CA CYS A 122 -23.07 1.83 -22.80
C CYS A 122 -24.58 1.95 -22.61
N PHE A 123 -25.34 0.87 -22.90
CA PHE A 123 -26.80 0.93 -22.94
C PHE A 123 -27.43 -0.14 -22.06
N ARG A 124 -28.41 0.27 -21.25
CA ARG A 124 -29.34 -0.64 -20.57
C ARG A 124 -30.75 -0.37 -21.07
N ARG A 125 -31.37 -1.35 -21.74
CA ARG A 125 -32.71 -1.23 -22.33
C ARG A 125 -32.86 0.02 -23.22
N GLY A 126 -31.82 0.33 -24.01
CA GLY A 126 -31.79 1.48 -24.93
C GLY A 126 -31.44 2.83 -24.29
N VAL A 127 -31.15 2.87 -22.98
CA VAL A 127 -30.82 4.12 -22.28
C VAL A 127 -29.35 4.11 -21.86
N ALA A 128 -28.63 5.19 -22.20
CA ALA A 128 -27.26 5.42 -21.76
C ALA A 128 -27.19 6.09 -20.38
N GLY A 129 -26.08 5.89 -19.68
CA GLY A 129 -25.83 6.51 -18.36
C GLY A 129 -26.33 5.69 -17.17
N PHE A 130 -26.88 4.48 -17.41
CA PHE A 130 -27.21 3.55 -16.34
C PHE A 130 -25.97 2.90 -15.72
N PHE A 131 -24.95 2.58 -16.53
CA PHE A 131 -23.70 2.04 -16.03
C PHE A 131 -22.88 3.12 -15.29
N ALA A 132 -22.65 4.27 -15.94
CA ALA A 132 -21.96 5.40 -15.35
C ALA A 132 -22.42 6.75 -15.92
N ARG A 133 -22.48 7.77 -15.06
CA ARG A 133 -22.83 9.16 -15.43
C ARG A 133 -21.98 10.22 -14.70
N GLY A 134 -20.85 9.79 -14.20
CA GLY A 134 -19.90 10.57 -13.42
C GLY A 134 -18.79 9.64 -12.92
N GLN A 135 -17.97 10.17 -12.02
CA GLN A 135 -16.81 9.47 -11.49
C GLN A 135 -16.65 9.68 -9.99
N HIS A 136 -15.81 8.85 -9.42
CA HIS A 136 -15.06 9.13 -8.20
C HIS A 136 -13.59 9.20 -8.61
N ALA A 137 -12.89 10.29 -8.29
CA ALA A 137 -11.46 10.35 -8.58
C ALA A 137 -10.75 9.18 -7.84
N PRO A 138 -9.99 8.33 -8.55
CA PRO A 138 -9.28 7.23 -7.93
C PRO A 138 -8.11 7.76 -7.09
N PRO A 139 -7.76 7.13 -5.96
CA PRO A 139 -6.53 7.43 -5.25
C PRO A 139 -5.30 7.02 -6.08
N ASP A 140 -4.14 7.59 -5.75
CA ASP A 140 -2.88 7.26 -6.42
C ASP A 140 -2.57 5.75 -6.27
N GLY A 141 -2.29 5.09 -7.40
CA GLY A 141 -2.00 3.65 -7.44
C GLY A 141 -3.21 2.73 -7.61
N ALA A 142 -4.43 3.25 -7.67
CA ALA A 142 -5.61 2.43 -7.96
C ALA A 142 -5.61 1.87 -9.39
N GLU A 143 -6.11 0.65 -9.54
CA GLU A 143 -6.26 -0.04 -10.82
C GLU A 143 -7.59 0.36 -11.47
N VAL A 144 -7.54 1.15 -12.55
CA VAL A 144 -8.75 1.60 -13.25
C VAL A 144 -9.22 0.55 -14.25
N LEU A 145 -10.46 0.08 -14.08
CA LEU A 145 -11.05 -0.97 -14.91
C LEU A 145 -11.93 -0.45 -16.04
N ALA A 146 -12.55 0.73 -15.90
CA ALA A 146 -13.39 1.30 -16.96
C ALA A 146 -13.38 2.83 -16.94
N ARG A 147 -13.51 3.45 -18.12
CA ARG A 147 -13.57 4.90 -18.29
C ARG A 147 -14.70 5.37 -19.19
N LEU A 148 -15.24 6.54 -18.87
CA LEU A 148 -16.11 7.30 -19.77
C LEU A 148 -15.30 7.87 -20.94
N SER A 149 -16.01 8.34 -21.96
CA SER A 149 -15.40 8.94 -23.16
C SER A 149 -14.59 10.21 -22.90
N GLY A 150 -14.79 10.87 -21.76
CA GLY A 150 -13.96 12.00 -21.32
C GLY A 150 -12.68 11.58 -20.56
N GLY A 151 -12.45 10.28 -20.38
CA GLY A 151 -11.32 9.72 -19.63
C GLY A 151 -11.57 9.55 -18.13
N GLU A 152 -12.74 9.95 -17.63
CA GLU A 152 -13.10 9.81 -16.22
C GLU A 152 -13.19 8.33 -15.82
N ALA A 153 -12.53 7.97 -14.70
CA ALA A 153 -12.56 6.60 -14.18
C ALA A 153 -13.91 6.30 -13.52
N VAL A 154 -14.57 5.22 -13.92
CA VAL A 154 -15.91 4.87 -13.41
C VAL A 154 -15.96 3.58 -12.64
N THR A 155 -15.03 2.66 -12.92
CA THR A 155 -14.81 1.44 -12.13
C THR A 155 -13.33 1.37 -11.81
N TYR A 156 -12.96 1.18 -10.55
CA TYR A 156 -11.58 0.94 -10.15
C TYR A 156 -11.48 0.03 -8.93
N ILE A 157 -10.30 -0.58 -8.77
CA ILE A 157 -9.93 -1.33 -7.59
C ILE A 157 -8.85 -0.55 -6.83
N ASP A 158 -9.09 -0.31 -5.55
CA ASP A 158 -8.12 0.26 -4.62
C ASP A 158 -7.63 -0.83 -3.66
N ARG A 159 -6.33 -1.13 -3.74
CA ARG A 159 -5.60 -2.06 -2.86
C ARG A 159 -4.52 -1.34 -2.04
N VAL A 160 -4.51 0.00 -2.06
CA VAL A 160 -3.41 0.81 -1.54
C VAL A 160 -3.84 1.59 -0.32
N THR A 161 -5.08 2.09 -0.29
CA THR A 161 -5.56 2.93 0.82
C THR A 161 -5.65 2.17 2.13
N THR A 162 -6.01 0.88 2.09
CA THR A 162 -6.16 -0.01 3.24
C THR A 162 -5.53 -1.37 2.95
N PRO A 163 -5.25 -2.20 3.97
CA PRO A 163 -4.89 -3.60 3.76
C PRO A 163 -5.93 -4.40 2.96
N GLY A 164 -7.22 -4.11 3.18
CA GLY A 164 -8.33 -4.66 2.42
C GLY A 164 -8.52 -4.00 1.05
N THR A 165 -9.38 -4.62 0.23
CA THR A 165 -9.58 -4.22 -1.16
C THR A 165 -10.93 -3.55 -1.36
N ILE A 166 -10.97 -2.45 -2.11
CA ILE A 166 -12.21 -1.75 -2.47
C ILE A 166 -12.43 -1.82 -3.98
N LEU A 167 -13.53 -2.42 -4.42
CA LEU A 167 -14.04 -2.29 -5.79
C LEU A 167 -15.13 -1.21 -5.82
N LEU A 168 -14.82 -0.08 -6.45
CA LEU A 168 -15.73 1.07 -6.54
C LEU A 168 -16.33 1.19 -7.94
N GLN A 169 -17.66 1.35 -8.00
CA GLN A 169 -18.40 1.70 -9.21
C GLN A 169 -19.13 3.04 -9.04
N ALA A 170 -18.95 3.96 -9.98
CA ALA A 170 -19.36 5.35 -9.80
C ALA A 170 -20.88 5.59 -9.80
N THR A 171 -21.69 4.67 -10.33
CA THR A 171 -23.13 4.92 -10.51
C THR A 171 -24.02 3.73 -10.20
N CYS A 172 -23.88 2.62 -10.92
CA CYS A 172 -24.77 1.48 -10.72
C CYS A 172 -24.35 0.59 -9.55
N ASP A 173 -25.33 -0.13 -8.99
CA ASP A 173 -25.05 -1.36 -8.23
C ASP A 173 -24.45 -2.38 -9.21
N LEU A 174 -23.14 -2.56 -9.15
CA LEU A 174 -22.40 -3.39 -10.10
C LEU A 174 -22.80 -4.86 -10.00
N VAL A 175 -23.06 -5.34 -8.78
CA VAL A 175 -23.45 -6.73 -8.52
C VAL A 175 -24.86 -6.98 -9.08
N GLY A 176 -25.80 -6.05 -8.89
CA GLY A 176 -27.16 -6.17 -9.44
C GLY A 176 -27.34 -5.68 -10.88
N TYR A 177 -26.29 -5.24 -11.57
CA TYR A 177 -26.44 -4.57 -12.87
C TYR A 177 -26.90 -5.51 -13.98
N GLY A 178 -26.36 -6.73 -14.01
CA GLY A 178 -26.67 -7.76 -15.00
C GLY A 178 -28.06 -8.41 -14.83
N ASP A 179 -28.70 -8.21 -13.67
CA ASP A 179 -29.98 -8.84 -13.34
C ASP A 179 -31.07 -8.50 -14.38
N GLY A 180 -31.66 -9.56 -14.95
CA GLY A 180 -32.73 -9.45 -15.94
C GLY A 180 -32.30 -8.84 -17.28
N LEU A 181 -31.01 -8.88 -17.61
CA LEU A 181 -30.46 -8.54 -18.92
C LEU A 181 -30.04 -9.81 -19.69
N GLU A 182 -29.91 -9.67 -21.01
CA GLU A 182 -29.38 -10.70 -21.90
C GLU A 182 -27.98 -10.31 -22.41
N GLY A 183 -27.28 -11.26 -23.04
CA GLY A 183 -25.98 -11.01 -23.66
C GLY A 183 -24.82 -10.95 -22.64
N PRO A 184 -23.66 -10.40 -23.04
CA PRO A 184 -22.44 -10.42 -22.23
C PRO A 184 -22.60 -9.84 -20.83
N VAL A 185 -23.39 -8.77 -20.69
CA VAL A 185 -23.60 -8.04 -19.42
C VAL A 185 -24.34 -8.87 -18.37
N ALA A 186 -25.12 -9.88 -18.78
CA ALA A 186 -25.82 -10.77 -17.85
C ALA A 186 -24.86 -11.57 -16.95
N ARG A 187 -23.59 -11.71 -17.35
CA ARG A 187 -22.54 -12.41 -16.59
C ARG A 187 -21.87 -11.54 -15.53
N LEU A 188 -22.10 -10.23 -15.56
CA LEU A 188 -21.37 -9.27 -14.71
C LEU A 188 -21.53 -9.59 -13.22
N THR A 189 -22.75 -9.94 -12.80
CA THR A 189 -23.06 -10.35 -11.43
C THR A 189 -22.18 -11.52 -10.98
N THR A 190 -22.13 -12.59 -11.77
CA THR A 190 -21.31 -13.77 -11.48
C THR A 190 -19.82 -13.45 -11.48
N GLN A 191 -19.35 -12.69 -12.48
CA GLN A 191 -17.93 -12.32 -12.62
C GLN A 191 -17.43 -11.48 -11.44
N VAL A 192 -18.23 -10.53 -10.96
CA VAL A 192 -17.90 -9.71 -9.79
C VAL A 192 -17.83 -10.56 -8.52
N LEU A 193 -18.79 -11.46 -8.31
CA LEU A 193 -18.80 -12.34 -7.13
C LEU A 193 -17.62 -13.33 -7.15
N ASP A 194 -17.33 -13.96 -8.30
CA ASP A 194 -16.21 -14.89 -8.43
C ASP A 194 -14.86 -14.19 -8.24
N TRP A 195 -14.69 -13.00 -8.81
CA TRP A 195 -13.51 -12.19 -8.60
C TRP A 195 -13.37 -11.82 -7.12
N ALA A 196 -14.42 -11.33 -6.46
CA ALA A 196 -14.36 -10.95 -5.05
C ALA A 196 -14.07 -12.14 -4.14
N ALA A 197 -14.58 -13.34 -4.47
CA ALA A 197 -14.27 -14.56 -3.75
C ALA A 197 -12.82 -15.01 -3.96
N ALA A 198 -12.24 -14.80 -5.14
CA ALA A 198 -10.82 -15.06 -5.39
C ALA A 198 -9.94 -14.06 -4.64
N GLU A 199 -10.26 -12.76 -4.73
CA GLU A 199 -9.56 -11.68 -4.03
C GLU A 199 -9.56 -11.91 -2.51
N ALA A 200 -10.72 -12.19 -1.91
CA ALA A 200 -10.81 -12.45 -0.47
C ALA A 200 -10.04 -13.71 -0.03
N ARG A 201 -9.96 -14.74 -0.88
CA ARG A 201 -9.13 -15.91 -0.63
C ARG A 201 -7.64 -15.55 -0.64
N GLU A 202 -7.21 -14.71 -1.57
CA GLU A 202 -5.83 -14.24 -1.64
C GLU A 202 -5.49 -13.37 -0.42
N GLN A 203 -6.37 -12.46 -0.02
CA GLN A 203 -6.23 -11.63 1.19
C GLN A 203 -6.07 -12.46 2.47
N ARG A 204 -6.70 -13.65 2.52
CA ARG A 204 -6.62 -14.58 3.65
C ARG A 204 -5.44 -15.53 3.61
N ARG A 205 -4.68 -15.60 2.51
CA ARG A 205 -3.50 -16.46 2.48
C ARG A 205 -2.53 -15.93 3.53
N PRO A 206 -2.06 -16.78 4.45
CA PRO A 206 -1.07 -16.36 5.43
C PRO A 206 0.19 -15.93 4.69
N ARG A 207 0.38 -14.61 4.58
CA ARG A 207 1.66 -14.02 4.21
C ARG A 207 2.47 -13.95 5.48
N GLN A 208 3.72 -14.40 5.45
CA GLN A 208 4.68 -13.87 6.40
C GLN A 208 4.94 -12.44 5.92
N PRO A 209 4.51 -11.40 6.65
CA PRO A 209 4.74 -10.04 6.20
C PRO A 209 6.22 -9.84 5.86
N GLY A 210 6.49 -9.38 4.65
CA GLY A 210 7.83 -9.19 4.13
C GLY A 210 8.54 -8.08 4.90
N LEU A 211 8.11 -6.84 4.71
CA LEU A 211 8.84 -5.66 5.16
C LEU A 211 7.97 -4.76 6.02
N ALA A 212 8.42 -4.44 7.23
CA ALA A 212 7.80 -3.45 8.11
C ALA A 212 8.72 -2.24 8.30
N ALA A 213 8.14 -1.10 8.71
CA ALA A 213 8.91 0.07 9.10
C ALA A 213 8.50 0.60 10.47
N VAL A 214 9.45 1.07 11.26
CA VAL A 214 9.17 1.65 12.58
C VAL A 214 8.82 3.13 12.42
N HIS A 215 7.76 3.60 13.09
CA HIS A 215 7.39 5.02 13.08
C HIS A 215 7.27 5.57 14.51
N SER A 216 7.60 6.85 14.69
CA SER A 216 7.53 7.56 15.98
C SER A 216 6.36 8.54 16.10
N GLY A 217 5.52 8.62 15.06
CA GLY A 217 4.48 9.66 14.95
C GLY A 217 4.96 10.99 14.36
N SER A 218 6.23 11.08 13.96
CA SER A 218 6.77 12.23 13.22
C SER A 218 6.07 12.40 11.87
N SER A 219 5.61 13.63 11.55
CA SER A 219 4.87 13.92 10.32
C SER A 219 5.68 13.66 9.04
N ILE A 220 6.97 13.97 9.06
CA ILE A 220 7.86 13.76 7.91
C ILE A 220 8.06 12.26 7.63
N LEU A 221 8.33 11.46 8.67
CA LEU A 221 8.50 10.02 8.53
C LEU A 221 7.17 9.35 8.17
N HIS A 222 6.07 9.78 8.79
CA HIS A 222 4.74 9.29 8.45
C HIS A 222 4.46 9.48 6.96
N ARG A 223 4.66 10.70 6.42
CA ARG A 223 4.48 10.93 4.98
C ARG A 223 5.31 9.96 4.15
N ALA A 224 6.60 9.79 4.47
CA ALA A 224 7.46 8.90 3.70
C ALA A 224 6.93 7.47 3.71
N LEU A 225 6.56 6.95 4.88
CA LEU A 225 6.14 5.57 5.06
C LEU A 225 4.70 5.29 4.58
N THR A 226 3.83 6.31 4.51
CA THR A 226 2.43 6.17 4.06
C THR A 226 2.18 6.67 2.64
N THR A 227 3.19 7.11 1.90
CA THR A 227 3.04 7.46 0.48
C THR A 227 2.80 6.18 -0.30
N GLY A 228 1.73 6.12 -1.11
CA GLY A 228 1.27 4.88 -1.78
C GLY A 228 2.36 4.10 -2.50
N LYS A 229 3.25 4.79 -3.23
CA LYS A 229 4.36 4.14 -3.95
C LYS A 229 5.39 3.42 -3.06
N TYR A 230 5.47 3.75 -1.77
CA TYR A 230 6.33 3.08 -0.80
C TYR A 230 5.54 2.18 0.15
N ALA A 231 4.36 2.62 0.59
CA ALA A 231 3.48 1.85 1.48
C ALA A 231 3.12 0.48 0.88
N GLN A 232 2.95 0.39 -0.44
CA GLN A 232 2.69 -0.88 -1.13
C GLN A 232 3.80 -1.94 -0.96
N HIS A 233 5.01 -1.53 -0.59
CA HIS A 233 6.16 -2.41 -0.33
C HIS A 233 6.35 -2.73 1.16
N LEU A 234 5.60 -2.07 2.04
CA LEU A 234 5.62 -2.29 3.49
C LEU A 234 4.44 -3.18 3.90
N ASP A 235 4.39 -4.40 3.38
CA ASP A 235 3.30 -5.35 3.63
C ASP A 235 3.25 -5.84 5.10
N GLY A 236 4.33 -5.64 5.87
CA GLY A 236 4.34 -5.77 7.33
C GLY A 236 3.79 -4.57 8.09
N GLY A 237 3.44 -3.49 7.38
CA GLY A 237 2.87 -2.28 7.95
C GLY A 237 3.86 -1.48 8.79
N LEU A 238 3.32 -0.65 9.68
CA LEU A 238 4.09 0.23 10.54
C LEU A 238 4.08 -0.26 11.98
N ILE A 239 5.26 -0.28 12.61
CA ILE A 239 5.43 -0.62 14.03
C ILE A 239 5.62 0.68 14.81
N TYR A 240 4.75 0.96 15.77
CA TYR A 240 4.89 2.14 16.60
C TYR A 240 6.09 1.99 17.54
N LEU A 241 7.00 2.98 17.55
CA LEU A 241 8.27 2.92 18.26
C LEU A 241 8.12 2.52 19.75
N PRO A 242 7.19 3.08 20.54
CA PRO A 242 6.97 2.64 21.92
C PRO A 242 6.59 1.16 22.08
N ASP A 243 5.98 0.55 21.07
CA ASP A 243 5.54 -0.85 21.12
C ASP A 243 6.64 -1.83 20.66
N LEU A 244 7.70 -1.32 20.01
CA LEU A 244 8.75 -2.10 19.34
C LEU A 244 9.44 -3.11 20.27
N ALA A 245 9.63 -2.75 21.54
CA ALA A 245 10.27 -3.64 22.52
C ALA A 245 9.44 -4.90 22.82
N THR A 246 8.12 -4.82 22.65
CA THR A 246 7.18 -5.91 22.95
C THR A 246 6.53 -6.54 21.71
N ALA A 247 6.72 -5.93 20.54
CA ALA A 247 6.16 -6.42 19.29
C ALA A 247 6.71 -7.82 18.93
N ASP A 248 5.86 -8.68 18.38
CA ASP A 248 6.30 -9.94 17.79
C ASP A 248 6.97 -9.68 16.45
N LEU A 249 8.30 -9.64 16.44
CA LEU A 249 9.09 -9.39 15.23
C LEU A 249 9.27 -10.65 14.37
N SER A 250 8.95 -11.84 14.89
CA SER A 250 9.15 -13.11 14.19
C SER A 250 8.25 -13.28 12.96
N ARG A 251 7.20 -12.47 12.88
CA ARG A 251 6.29 -12.43 11.73
C ARG A 251 6.89 -11.73 10.51
N TYR A 252 7.89 -10.86 10.68
CA TYR A 252 8.47 -10.06 9.59
C TYR A 252 9.67 -10.74 8.95
N ARG A 253 9.97 -10.41 7.70
CA ARG A 253 11.24 -10.75 7.04
C ARG A 253 12.25 -9.60 7.07
N GLY A 254 11.76 -8.37 7.10
CA GLY A 254 12.56 -7.15 7.12
C GLY A 254 11.95 -6.07 8.01
N ILE A 255 12.81 -5.27 8.64
CA ILE A 255 12.42 -4.10 9.44
C ILE A 255 13.29 -2.91 9.02
N ILE A 256 12.66 -1.79 8.70
CA ILE A 256 13.33 -0.49 8.53
C ILE A 256 13.25 0.29 9.84
N LEU A 257 14.39 0.70 10.37
CA LEU A 257 14.54 1.73 11.39
C LEU A 257 14.90 3.05 10.70
N PRO A 258 13.95 3.99 10.57
CA PRO A 258 14.25 5.32 10.05
C PRO A 258 15.24 6.07 10.94
N GLU A 259 15.82 7.11 10.37
CA GLU A 259 16.59 8.09 11.12
C GLU A 259 15.73 8.90 12.11
N ARG A 260 16.39 9.59 13.04
CA ARG A 260 15.83 10.52 14.03
C ARG A 260 14.83 9.87 15.00
N MET A 261 15.09 8.62 15.38
CA MET A 261 14.30 7.87 16.35
C MET A 261 14.78 8.09 17.78
N HIS A 262 13.90 7.95 18.77
CA HIS A 262 14.24 8.18 20.18
C HIS A 262 15.23 7.10 20.65
N PRO A 263 16.48 7.45 21.02
CA PRO A 263 17.54 6.47 21.28
C PRO A 263 17.22 5.55 22.47
N GLY A 264 16.54 6.06 23.49
CA GLY A 264 16.11 5.24 24.64
C GLY A 264 15.15 4.10 24.27
N LEU A 265 14.12 4.37 23.45
CA LEU A 265 13.16 3.34 23.03
C LEU A 265 13.79 2.33 22.07
N ILE A 266 14.73 2.78 21.24
CA ILE A 266 15.53 1.89 20.38
C ILE A 266 16.44 1.00 21.24
N ALA A 267 17.07 1.54 22.28
CA ALA A 267 17.86 0.75 23.22
C ALA A 267 17.01 -0.26 24.02
N ASP A 268 15.81 0.12 24.46
CA ASP A 268 14.87 -0.79 25.13
C ASP A 268 14.42 -1.93 24.21
N ALA A 269 14.32 -1.67 22.90
CA ALA A 269 14.00 -2.68 21.89
C ALA A 269 15.19 -3.56 21.46
N ALA A 270 16.41 -3.27 21.92
CA ALA A 270 17.63 -3.96 21.49
C ALA A 270 17.55 -5.49 21.59
N PRO A 271 17.08 -6.10 22.72
CA PRO A 271 17.00 -7.55 22.81
C PRO A 271 16.04 -8.17 21.77
N ASN A 272 15.00 -7.42 21.37
CA ASN A 272 14.03 -7.89 20.39
C ASN A 272 14.59 -7.83 18.97
N LEU A 273 15.26 -6.72 18.63
CA LEU A 273 15.91 -6.53 17.33
C LEU A 273 17.09 -7.47 17.12
N LEU A 274 17.87 -7.76 18.17
CA LEU A 274 18.96 -8.74 18.11
C LEU A 274 18.42 -10.16 17.86
N ARG A 275 17.37 -10.58 18.58
CA ARG A 275 16.71 -11.88 18.30
C ARG A 275 16.19 -11.97 16.87
N PHE A 276 15.66 -10.87 16.34
CA PHE A 276 15.18 -10.81 14.96
C PHE A 276 16.33 -11.03 13.96
N LEU A 277 17.47 -10.34 14.14
CA LEU A 277 18.68 -10.57 13.36
C LEU A 277 19.21 -12.00 13.50
N ASP A 278 19.29 -12.52 14.72
CA ASP A 278 19.74 -13.90 15.00
C ASP A 278 18.82 -14.97 14.38
N SER A 279 17.56 -14.63 14.12
CA SER A 279 16.60 -15.51 13.45
C SER A 279 16.67 -15.46 11.92
N GLY A 280 17.60 -14.69 11.35
CA GLY A 280 17.76 -14.55 9.91
C GLY A 280 16.99 -13.38 9.28
N GLY A 281 16.48 -12.45 10.10
CA GLY A 281 15.76 -11.26 9.61
C GLY A 281 16.69 -10.21 9.00
N THR A 282 16.13 -9.34 8.16
CA THR A 282 16.85 -8.19 7.57
C THR A 282 16.52 -6.91 8.33
N LEU A 283 17.51 -6.26 8.95
CA LEU A 283 17.34 -4.96 9.62
C LEU A 283 18.01 -3.86 8.82
N VAL A 284 17.29 -2.79 8.50
CA VAL A 284 17.85 -1.56 7.93
C VAL A 284 17.90 -0.48 9.00
N ALA A 285 19.05 0.16 9.17
CA ALA A 285 19.23 1.26 10.12
C ALA A 285 19.76 2.52 9.40
N PHE A 286 18.92 3.53 9.29
CA PHE A 286 19.30 4.87 8.83
C PHE A 286 19.71 5.76 10.01
N SER A 287 20.63 6.68 9.77
CA SER A 287 21.09 7.69 10.73
C SER A 287 21.07 9.08 10.10
N GLY A 288 20.45 10.04 10.80
CA GLY A 288 20.19 11.40 10.30
C GLY A 288 20.78 12.52 11.15
N GLY A 289 21.90 12.24 11.80
CA GLY A 289 22.63 13.16 12.68
C GLY A 289 22.89 12.57 14.07
N GLU A 290 22.03 11.64 14.49
CA GLU A 290 22.21 10.82 15.68
C GLU A 290 23.18 9.65 15.43
N PRO A 291 23.98 9.24 16.44
CA PRO A 291 24.75 8.02 16.34
C PRO A 291 23.84 6.81 16.09
N LEU A 292 24.33 5.86 15.31
CA LEU A 292 23.65 4.57 15.14
C LEU A 292 23.50 3.85 16.49
N PRO A 293 22.47 2.98 16.63
CA PRO A 293 22.25 2.25 17.88
C PRO A 293 23.45 1.40 18.25
N GLY A 294 24.10 1.70 19.39
CA GLY A 294 25.35 1.06 19.79
C GLY A 294 25.25 -0.43 20.16
N PHE A 295 24.04 -1.01 20.18
CA PHE A 295 23.85 -2.46 20.36
C PHE A 295 23.95 -3.23 19.04
N LEU A 296 23.91 -2.55 17.88
CA LEU A 296 24.01 -3.22 16.60
C LEU A 296 25.40 -3.86 16.45
N PRO A 297 25.48 -5.14 16.10
CA PRO A 297 26.74 -5.87 16.07
C PRO A 297 27.62 -5.35 14.93
N GLY A 298 28.92 -5.18 15.19
CA GLY A 298 29.90 -4.76 14.19
C GLY A 298 29.80 -3.30 13.73
N VAL A 299 28.81 -2.53 14.19
CA VAL A 299 28.63 -1.13 13.77
C VAL A 299 29.63 -0.21 14.46
N THR A 300 30.54 0.37 13.67
CA THR A 300 31.42 1.46 14.12
C THR A 300 31.08 2.74 13.36
N TRP A 301 30.67 3.78 14.08
CA TRP A 301 30.29 5.08 13.53
C TRP A 301 31.19 6.18 14.06
N GLN A 302 31.59 7.09 13.16
CA GLN A 302 32.34 8.28 13.52
C GLN A 302 31.65 9.53 12.98
N HIS A 303 31.47 10.52 13.86
CA HIS A 303 30.93 11.81 13.46
C HIS A 303 31.81 12.49 12.40
N ARG A 304 31.15 13.08 11.40
CA ARG A 304 31.73 14.06 10.46
C ARG A 304 30.76 15.24 10.38
N PRO A 305 31.25 16.49 10.38
CA PRO A 305 30.38 17.64 10.22
C PRO A 305 29.61 17.60 8.90
N THR A 306 28.30 17.76 8.97
CA THR A 306 27.43 17.75 7.79
C THR A 306 27.58 19.05 7.01
N ASN A 307 27.95 18.94 5.72
CA ASN A 307 27.92 20.08 4.80
C ASN A 307 26.61 20.05 3.99
N TYR A 308 25.64 20.89 4.33
CA TYR A 308 24.33 20.92 3.67
C TYR A 308 24.32 21.65 2.32
N TRP A 309 25.40 22.33 1.95
CA TRP A 309 25.45 23.28 0.82
C TRP A 309 26.69 23.13 -0.04
N TRP A 310 27.33 21.96 -0.04
CA TRP A 310 28.49 21.67 -0.90
C TRP A 310 28.19 21.97 -2.38
N TRP A 311 26.95 21.75 -2.83
CA TRP A 311 26.53 21.98 -4.22
C TRP A 311 26.49 23.45 -4.65
N ARG A 312 26.60 24.41 -3.70
CA ARG A 312 26.64 25.85 -4.04
C ARG A 312 27.96 26.25 -4.69
N GLU A 313 29.01 25.48 -4.48
CA GLU A 313 30.30 25.69 -5.11
C GLU A 313 30.27 25.14 -6.55
N PRO A 314 30.51 25.98 -7.59
CA PRO A 314 30.46 25.52 -8.96
C PRO A 314 31.42 24.36 -9.21
N GLY A 315 30.89 23.23 -9.69
CA GLY A 315 31.66 22.02 -9.98
C GLY A 315 32.01 21.17 -8.75
N ALA A 316 31.55 21.54 -7.55
CA ALA A 316 31.75 20.73 -6.36
C ALA A 316 31.04 19.37 -6.47
N SER A 317 31.67 18.36 -5.89
CA SER A 317 31.18 16.99 -5.83
C SER A 317 31.64 16.37 -4.53
N LEU A 318 30.79 15.54 -3.91
CA LEU A 318 31.21 14.71 -2.79
C LEU A 318 32.15 13.58 -3.22
N GLY A 319 32.21 13.27 -4.52
CA GLY A 319 33.06 12.21 -5.05
C GLY A 319 32.65 10.81 -4.61
N LEU A 320 31.38 10.61 -4.24
CA LEU A 320 30.88 9.30 -3.82
C LEU A 320 31.05 8.28 -4.94
N TRP A 321 31.36 7.05 -4.57
CA TRP A 321 31.52 5.92 -5.48
C TRP A 321 31.08 4.61 -4.82
N SER A 322 30.91 3.55 -5.61
CA SER A 322 30.61 2.21 -5.10
C SER A 322 31.84 1.31 -5.18
N PRO A 323 32.32 0.77 -4.05
CA PRO A 323 33.27 -0.34 -4.03
C PRO A 323 32.74 -1.63 -4.64
N GLU A 324 31.42 -1.82 -4.61
CA GLU A 324 30.70 -3.00 -5.11
C GLU A 324 29.71 -2.60 -6.23
N PRO A 325 30.19 -2.13 -7.40
CA PRO A 325 29.34 -1.55 -8.43
C PRO A 325 28.37 -2.55 -9.08
N GLU A 326 28.66 -3.86 -8.98
CA GLU A 326 27.85 -4.95 -9.53
C GLU A 326 26.80 -5.48 -8.53
N HIS A 327 26.75 -4.94 -7.31
CA HIS A 327 25.76 -5.35 -6.32
C HIS A 327 24.34 -5.01 -6.81
N SER A 328 23.39 -5.92 -6.63
CA SER A 328 22.02 -5.83 -7.17
C SER A 328 21.26 -4.54 -6.84
N LEU A 329 21.62 -3.84 -5.75
CA LEU A 329 21.08 -2.51 -5.44
C LEU A 329 21.27 -1.51 -6.60
N PHE A 330 22.40 -1.59 -7.31
CA PHE A 330 22.77 -0.64 -8.36
C PHE A 330 22.03 -0.85 -9.69
N ASP A 331 21.25 -1.94 -9.82
CA ASP A 331 20.26 -2.09 -10.89
C ASP A 331 19.07 -1.14 -10.71
N HIS A 332 18.87 -0.63 -9.49
CA HIS A 332 17.72 0.19 -9.11
C HIS A 332 18.09 1.60 -8.65
N VAL A 333 19.28 1.80 -8.09
CA VAL A 333 19.73 3.07 -7.50
C VAL A 333 21.09 3.46 -8.06
N GLY A 334 21.21 4.64 -8.67
CA GLY A 334 22.51 5.14 -9.12
C GLY A 334 23.28 5.83 -7.98
N ILE A 335 24.62 5.91 -8.09
CA ILE A 335 25.45 6.68 -7.14
C ILE A 335 25.00 8.14 -6.99
N ARG A 336 24.52 8.75 -8.08
CA ARG A 336 23.96 10.12 -8.04
C ARG A 336 22.71 10.22 -7.18
N ASP A 337 21.94 9.14 -7.06
CA ASP A 337 20.75 9.09 -6.22
C ASP A 337 21.14 8.93 -4.75
N CYS A 338 22.30 8.33 -4.46
CA CYS A 338 22.93 8.29 -3.13
C CYS A 338 23.68 9.58 -2.74
N THR A 339 23.70 10.62 -3.60
CA THR A 339 24.56 11.80 -3.40
C THR A 339 23.76 13.02 -2.93
N TRP A 340 23.72 13.23 -1.60
CA TRP A 340 23.28 14.49 -0.99
C TRP A 340 24.20 14.94 0.15
N HIS A 341 23.80 14.93 1.42
CA HIS A 341 24.70 15.09 2.56
C HIS A 341 24.64 13.83 3.42
N TYR A 342 25.61 13.63 4.29
CA TYR A 342 25.72 12.46 5.15
C TYR A 342 26.06 12.87 6.58
N HIS A 343 25.77 12.02 7.55
CA HIS A 343 25.91 12.31 8.99
C HIS A 343 26.94 11.43 9.66
N GLY A 344 28.20 11.57 9.24
CA GLY A 344 29.29 10.71 9.69
C GLY A 344 29.59 9.57 8.74
N VAL A 345 30.58 8.78 9.13
CA VAL A 345 31.12 7.67 8.33
C VAL A 345 31.11 6.38 9.13
N LEU A 346 31.11 5.28 8.41
CA LEU A 346 31.03 3.92 8.92
C LEU A 346 32.34 3.18 8.64
N GLU A 347 32.72 2.34 9.59
CA GLU A 347 33.75 1.32 9.41
C GLU A 347 33.04 -0.05 9.43
N PRO A 348 32.75 -0.64 8.25
CA PRO A 348 32.12 -1.96 8.18
C PRO A 348 33.01 -3.04 8.81
N PRO A 349 32.43 -4.08 9.44
CA PRO A 349 33.22 -5.21 9.93
C PRO A 349 33.86 -5.99 8.77
N GLU A 350 34.92 -6.75 9.08
CA GLU A 350 35.58 -7.59 8.08
C GLU A 350 34.59 -8.60 7.48
N GLY A 351 34.47 -8.62 6.15
CA GLY A 351 33.52 -9.46 5.41
C GLY A 351 32.21 -8.77 5.04
N ALA A 352 31.92 -7.58 5.60
CA ALA A 352 30.80 -6.76 5.15
C ALA A 352 31.13 -6.01 3.84
N GLN A 353 30.10 -5.71 3.06
CA GLN A 353 30.20 -5.08 1.75
C GLN A 353 29.86 -3.59 1.83
N ALA A 354 30.85 -2.72 1.64
CA ALA A 354 30.62 -1.28 1.52
C ALA A 354 30.04 -0.96 0.14
N LEU A 355 28.83 -0.38 0.11
CA LEU A 355 28.13 -0.09 -1.15
C LEU A 355 28.31 1.36 -1.59
N VAL A 356 28.34 2.31 -0.65
CA VAL A 356 28.60 3.73 -0.98
C VAL A 356 29.72 4.22 -0.09
N ALA A 357 30.77 4.77 -0.68
CA ALA A 357 31.95 5.23 0.02
C ALA A 357 32.37 6.64 -0.39
N LEU A 358 33.08 7.31 0.51
CA LEU A 358 33.82 8.53 0.21
C LEU A 358 35.08 8.21 -0.61
N PRO A 359 35.67 9.20 -1.31
CA PRO A 359 36.98 9.02 -1.98
C PRO A 359 38.10 8.53 -1.05
N THR A 360 37.99 8.82 0.24
CA THR A 360 38.92 8.41 1.30
C THR A 360 38.72 6.97 1.75
N GLY A 361 37.65 6.30 1.30
CA GLY A 361 37.39 4.88 1.53
C GLY A 361 36.38 4.58 2.65
N GLU A 362 36.07 5.53 3.53
CA GLU A 362 35.06 5.28 4.56
C GLU A 362 33.66 5.13 3.96
N ALA A 363 32.86 4.23 4.54
CA ALA A 363 31.54 3.89 4.03
C ALA A 363 30.45 4.85 4.55
N LEU A 364 29.42 5.04 3.73
CA LEU A 364 28.17 5.74 4.04
C LEU A 364 26.95 4.81 3.99
N LEU A 365 27.07 3.70 3.27
CA LEU A 365 26.08 2.62 3.19
C LEU A 365 26.83 1.29 3.05
N TYR A 366 26.52 0.30 3.88
CA TYR A 366 27.06 -1.05 3.76
C TYR A 366 26.01 -2.13 4.10
N ILE A 367 26.29 -3.35 3.67
CA ILE A 367 25.54 -4.55 4.03
C ILE A 367 26.45 -5.51 4.79
N ASP A 368 25.95 -6.03 5.90
CA ASP A 368 26.61 -7.00 6.75
C ASP A 368 25.75 -8.26 6.89
N THR A 369 26.29 -9.35 6.36
CA THR A 369 25.74 -10.71 6.41
C THR A 369 26.63 -11.65 7.22
N VAL A 370 27.61 -11.11 7.96
CA VAL A 370 28.64 -11.88 8.67
C VAL A 370 28.55 -11.74 10.18
N SER A 371 28.04 -10.62 10.70
CA SER A 371 27.94 -10.39 12.15
C SER A 371 26.81 -11.15 12.83
N THR A 372 25.77 -11.55 12.09
CA THR A 372 24.63 -12.33 12.60
C THR A 372 24.15 -13.35 11.56
N ALA A 373 23.19 -14.20 11.90
CA ALA A 373 22.55 -15.08 10.91
C ALA A 373 21.66 -14.31 9.91
N GLY A 374 21.25 -13.09 10.25
CA GLY A 374 20.46 -12.19 9.43
C GLY A 374 21.30 -11.21 8.63
N THR A 375 20.63 -10.21 8.05
CA THR A 375 21.27 -9.16 7.24
C THR A 375 21.07 -7.81 7.90
N LEU A 376 22.16 -7.06 8.09
CA LEU A 376 22.14 -5.71 8.60
C LEU A 376 22.54 -4.73 7.48
N ILE A 377 21.67 -3.79 7.14
CA ILE A 377 21.96 -2.71 6.18
C ILE A 377 22.06 -1.41 6.97
N VAL A 378 23.19 -0.74 6.90
CA VAL A 378 23.47 0.44 7.73
C VAL A 378 23.82 1.62 6.86
N SER A 379 23.23 2.78 7.14
CA SER A 379 23.55 4.00 6.40
C SER A 379 23.54 5.26 7.25
N THR A 380 24.46 6.17 6.96
CA THR A 380 24.50 7.55 7.50
C THR A 380 23.81 8.57 6.60
N LEU A 381 23.09 8.07 5.60
CA LEU A 381 22.18 8.82 4.74
C LEU A 381 20.81 8.93 5.42
N ASP A 382 20.10 10.05 5.24
CA ASP A 382 18.80 10.35 5.87
C ASP A 382 17.65 10.53 4.88
N PRO A 383 17.33 9.53 4.04
CA PRO A 383 16.45 9.70 2.89
C PRO A 383 14.98 9.94 3.26
N LEU A 384 14.48 9.30 4.33
CA LEU A 384 13.05 9.30 4.66
C LEU A 384 12.57 10.68 5.13
N SER A 385 13.38 11.36 5.94
CA SER A 385 13.09 12.68 6.49
C SER A 385 13.09 13.76 5.41
N HIS A 386 14.01 13.67 4.45
CA HIS A 386 14.08 14.64 3.35
C HIS A 386 12.93 14.46 2.40
N PHE A 387 12.70 13.22 1.93
CA PHE A 387 11.52 12.95 1.12
C PHE A 387 10.24 13.38 1.83
N GLY A 388 10.06 12.94 3.09
CA GLY A 388 8.95 13.30 3.96
C GLY A 388 8.79 14.80 4.23
N GLY A 389 9.90 15.52 4.25
CA GLY A 389 9.95 16.97 4.42
C GLY A 389 9.77 17.75 3.11
N TYR A 390 9.48 17.08 1.99
CA TYR A 390 9.43 17.69 0.64
C TYR A 390 10.75 18.36 0.25
N PHE A 391 11.87 17.81 0.73
CA PHE A 391 13.20 18.33 0.55
C PHE A 391 14.06 17.33 -0.22
N MET A 392 14.91 17.82 -1.14
CA MET A 392 15.92 17.04 -1.88
C MET A 392 15.38 15.93 -2.81
N PRO A 393 15.20 16.20 -4.11
CA PRO A 393 14.76 15.21 -5.10
C PRO A 393 15.65 13.96 -5.24
N ALA A 394 16.92 14.01 -4.81
CA ALA A 394 17.79 12.84 -4.81
C ALA A 394 17.28 11.74 -3.86
N THR A 395 16.71 12.12 -2.72
CA THR A 395 16.21 11.17 -1.73
C THR A 395 14.96 10.43 -2.22
N GLU A 396 14.12 11.10 -3.01
CA GLU A 396 13.00 10.45 -3.70
C GLU A 396 13.48 9.39 -4.68
N ARG A 397 14.47 9.71 -5.53
CA ARG A 397 15.04 8.74 -6.48
C ARG A 397 15.73 7.58 -5.77
N PHE A 398 16.42 7.85 -4.65
CA PHE A 398 16.99 6.79 -3.81
C PHE A 398 15.89 5.86 -3.27
N LEU A 399 14.83 6.40 -2.67
CA LEU A 399 13.74 5.59 -2.11
C LEU A 399 12.94 4.84 -3.18
N ASP A 400 12.77 5.44 -4.36
CA ASP A 400 12.11 4.83 -5.53
C ASP A 400 12.81 3.54 -5.99
N GLY A 401 14.14 3.45 -5.84
CA GLY A 401 14.87 2.20 -6.11
C GLY A 401 15.08 1.33 -4.87
N PHE A 402 15.41 1.92 -3.72
CA PHE A 402 15.84 1.20 -2.52
C PHE A 402 14.70 0.41 -1.84
N ILE A 403 13.51 1.01 -1.68
CA ILE A 403 12.38 0.34 -0.98
C ILE A 403 11.89 -0.88 -1.78
N PRO A 404 11.62 -0.79 -3.10
CA PRO A 404 11.21 -1.95 -3.88
C PRO A 404 12.29 -3.04 -3.93
N TRP A 405 13.57 -2.67 -4.09
CA TRP A 405 14.69 -3.62 -4.03
C TRP A 405 14.71 -4.37 -2.70
N LEU A 406 14.59 -3.67 -1.58
CA LEU A 406 14.58 -4.28 -0.25
C LEU A 406 13.39 -5.23 -0.05
N ALA A 407 12.20 -4.84 -0.51
CA ALA A 407 10.99 -5.65 -0.40
C ALA A 407 11.11 -6.97 -1.21
N GLN A 408 11.74 -6.93 -2.39
CA GLN A 408 12.01 -8.14 -3.19
C GLN A 408 12.97 -9.08 -2.46
N HIS A 409 14.07 -8.54 -1.92
CA HIS A 409 15.11 -9.32 -1.23
C HIS A 409 14.67 -9.88 0.13
N THR A 410 13.65 -9.30 0.74
CA THR A 410 13.04 -9.85 1.96
C THR A 410 11.95 -10.88 1.67
N THR A 411 11.47 -10.97 0.43
CA THR A 411 10.45 -11.94 -0.01
C THR A 411 11.06 -13.25 -0.52
N THR A 412 12.16 -13.17 -1.28
CA THR A 412 12.91 -14.37 -1.71
C THR A 412 13.83 -14.84 -0.59
N ALA A 413 13.69 -16.10 -0.17
CA ALA A 413 14.61 -16.73 0.76
C ALA A 413 15.99 -16.91 0.08
N GLY A 414 16.82 -15.86 0.15
CA GLY A 414 18.19 -15.83 -0.34
C GLY A 414 18.85 -14.53 0.08
N ALA A 415 20.06 -14.60 0.64
CA ALA A 415 20.84 -13.42 0.95
C ALA A 415 20.97 -12.54 -0.32
N PRO A 416 20.95 -11.20 -0.19
CA PRO A 416 21.26 -10.33 -1.33
C PRO A 416 22.65 -10.70 -1.84
N ALA A 417 22.72 -11.09 -3.11
CA ALA A 417 23.98 -11.36 -3.81
C ALA A 417 24.46 -10.09 -4.52
#